data_AF-A0A9E0BH54-F1
#
_entry.id   AF-A0A9E0BH54-F1
#
_cell.length_a   1.000
_cell.length_b   1.000
_cell.length_c   1.000
_cell.angle_alpha   90.00
_cell.angle_beta   90.00
_cell.angle_gamma   90.00
#
_symmetry.space_group_name_H-M   'P 1'
#
loop_
_entity.id
_entity.type
_entity.pdbx_description
1 polymer ?
#
loop_
_entity_poly.entity_id
_entity_poly.type
_entity_poly.pdbx_seq_one_letter_code
_entity_poly.pdbx_strand_id
1 'polypeptide(L)'
;MDEVALARRVKFAKTWNINPLVAEIVEILMVYGGSAHRNLVAERIAMRRTSEQISDGLKRQIFEAFDTHCEGAAKANQPALLYLPFGEGSHRWSLTPEAQSFLEQGPSFLTALSR
;
A
#
# COMPACT_ATOMS: atom_id res chain seq x y z
N MET A 1 4.04 18.45 7.30
CA MET A 1 3.62 17.02 7.32
C MET A 1 2.12 17.04 7.59
N ASP A 2 1.30 16.52 6.68
CA ASP A 2 -0.16 16.64 6.76
C ASP A 2 -0.71 15.66 7.81
N GLU A 3 -1.06 16.18 8.98
CA GLU A 3 -1.56 15.44 10.15
C GLU A 3 -2.85 14.66 9.84
N VAL A 4 -3.66 15.17 8.92
CA VAL A 4 -4.92 14.54 8.48
C VAL A 4 -4.63 13.29 7.65
N ALA A 5 -3.60 13.34 6.79
CA ALA A 5 -3.16 12.17 6.04
C ALA A 5 -2.63 11.07 6.97
N LEU A 6 -1.86 11.44 8.00
CA LEU A 6 -1.34 10.47 8.99
C LEU A 6 -2.47 9.79 9.78
N ALA A 7 -3.46 10.55 10.26
CA ALA A 7 -4.60 10.00 10.98
C ALA A 7 -5.46 9.07 10.11
N ARG A 8 -5.62 9.38 8.81
CA ARG A 8 -6.31 8.51 7.85
C ARG A 8 -5.57 7.19 7.63
N ARG A 9 -4.24 7.20 7.54
CA ARG A 9 -3.40 5.99 7.45
C ARG A 9 -3.57 5.08 8.64
N VAL A 10 -3.49 5.65 9.84
CA VAL A 10 -3.63 4.88 11.08
C VAL A 10 -5.03 4.28 11.18
N LYS A 11 -6.07 5.03 10.82
CA LYS A 11 -7.44 4.50 10.74
C LYS A 11 -7.57 3.40 9.69
N PHE A 12 -7.06 3.59 8.47
CA PHE A 12 -7.10 2.59 7.41
C PHE A 12 -6.36 1.30 7.82
N ALA A 13 -5.12 1.43 8.30
CA ALA A 13 -4.33 0.30 8.76
C ALA A 13 -4.98 -0.46 9.92
N LYS A 14 -5.62 0.26 10.85
CA LYS A 14 -6.34 -0.31 11.99
C LYS A 14 -7.66 -0.97 11.59
N THR A 15 -8.45 -0.33 10.74
CA THR A 15 -9.73 -0.87 10.24
C THR A 15 -9.52 -2.14 9.41
N TRP A 16 -8.44 -2.19 8.63
CA TRP A 16 -8.12 -3.33 7.78
C TRP A 16 -7.14 -4.32 8.43
N ASN A 17 -6.66 -4.04 9.65
CA ASN A 17 -5.62 -4.80 10.34
C ASN A 17 -4.42 -5.14 9.43
N ILE A 18 -3.99 -4.18 8.61
CA ILE A 18 -2.89 -4.35 7.65
C ILE A 18 -1.58 -3.81 8.20
N ASN A 19 -0.48 -4.37 7.70
CA ASN A 19 0.88 -3.91 8.02
C ASN A 19 1.04 -2.40 7.69
N PRO A 20 1.59 -1.58 8.60
CA PRO A 20 1.81 -0.16 8.32
C PRO A 20 2.62 0.13 7.04
N LEU A 21 3.60 -0.71 6.69
CA LEU A 21 4.36 -0.59 5.44
C LEU A 21 3.48 -0.80 4.21
N VAL A 22 2.54 -1.75 4.27
CA VAL A 22 1.55 -1.97 3.20
C VAL A 22 0.69 -0.72 3.01
N ALA A 23 0.27 -0.08 4.11
CA ALA A 23 -0.48 1.17 4.01
C ALA A 23 0.34 2.28 3.33
N GLU A 24 1.66 2.39 3.59
CA GLU A 24 2.50 3.39 2.89
C GLU A 24 2.67 3.06 1.41
N ILE A 25 2.82 1.78 1.06
CA ILE A 25 2.89 1.33 -0.32
C ILE A 25 1.61 1.73 -1.07
N VAL A 26 0.45 1.44 -0.48
CA VAL A 26 -0.86 1.80 -1.05
C VAL A 26 -0.94 3.30 -1.33
N GLU A 27 -0.56 4.13 -0.38
CA GLU A 27 -0.58 5.59 -0.57
C GLU A 27 0.35 6.07 -1.67
N ILE A 28 1.57 5.52 -1.73
CA ILE A 28 2.52 5.91 -2.77
C ILE A 28 2.03 5.46 -4.14
N LEU A 29 1.43 4.28 -4.24
CA LEU A 29 0.79 3.84 -5.48
C LEU A 29 -0.36 4.77 -5.87
N MET A 30 -1.22 5.20 -4.93
CA MET A 30 -2.25 6.20 -5.21
C MET A 30 -1.67 7.51 -5.78
N VAL A 31 -0.55 7.99 -5.23
CA VAL A 31 0.14 9.19 -5.75
C VAL A 31 0.63 8.97 -7.19
N TYR A 32 0.99 7.75 -7.57
CA TYR A 32 1.40 7.38 -8.92
C TYR A 32 0.25 6.88 -9.82
N GLY A 33 -1.01 7.09 -9.44
CA GLY A 33 -2.17 6.69 -10.24
C GLY A 33 -2.52 5.20 -10.16
N GLY A 34 -2.15 4.54 -9.07
CA GLY A 34 -2.50 3.16 -8.74
C GLY A 34 -1.46 2.11 -9.14
N SER A 35 -0.43 2.47 -9.92
CA SER A 35 0.62 1.53 -10.35
C SER A 35 1.99 2.19 -10.49
N ALA A 36 3.04 1.54 -9.98
CA ALA A 36 4.41 2.03 -10.10
C ALA A 36 5.46 0.91 -10.02
N HIS A 37 6.70 1.23 -10.39
CA HIS A 37 7.83 0.33 -10.20
C HIS A 37 8.22 0.27 -8.71
N ARG A 38 8.50 -0.92 -8.17
CA ARG A 38 8.80 -1.17 -6.74
C ARG A 38 9.93 -0.31 -6.18
N ASN A 39 10.99 -0.07 -6.96
CA ASN A 39 12.08 0.83 -6.55
C ASN A 39 11.59 2.27 -6.37
N LEU A 40 10.75 2.78 -7.29
CA LEU A 40 10.21 4.13 -7.21
C LEU A 40 9.31 4.29 -5.97
N VAL A 41 8.51 3.26 -5.67
CA VAL A 41 7.70 3.22 -4.45
C VAL A 41 8.59 3.30 -3.21
N ALA A 42 9.60 2.43 -3.13
CA ALA A 42 10.49 2.37 -1.97
C ALA A 42 11.27 3.66 -1.76
N GLU A 43 11.84 4.23 -2.82
CA GLU A 43 12.54 5.52 -2.78
C GLU A 43 11.62 6.64 -2.27
N ARG A 44 10.38 6.69 -2.75
CA ARG A 44 9.41 7.71 -2.31
C ARG A 44 9.02 7.54 -0.84
N ILE A 45 8.90 6.30 -0.35
CA ILE A 45 8.67 6.01 1.08
C ILE A 45 9.86 6.51 1.92
N ALA A 46 11.09 6.18 1.51
CA ALA A 46 12.29 6.61 2.22
C ALA A 46 12.43 8.14 2.29
N MET A 47 12.20 8.82 1.16
CA MET A 47 12.19 10.28 1.08
C MET A 47 11.18 10.90 2.06
N ARG A 48 9.99 10.29 2.24
CA ARG A 48 8.98 10.79 3.19
C ARG A 48 9.38 10.59 4.65
N ARG A 49 10.10 9.52 4.97
CA ARG A 49 10.44 9.14 6.35
C ARG A 49 11.70 9.83 6.86
N THR A 50 12.71 9.96 6.01
CA THR A 50 14.07 10.32 6.44
C THR A 50 14.64 11.54 5.70
N SER A 51 14.02 11.96 4.58
CA SER A 51 14.60 12.93 3.64
C SER A 51 15.98 12.51 3.08
N GLU A 52 16.35 11.24 3.21
CA GLU A 52 17.64 10.68 2.80
C GLU A 52 17.48 9.55 1.77
N GLN A 53 18.61 9.08 1.22
CA GLN A 53 18.65 7.94 0.33
C GLN A 53 18.20 6.66 1.06
N ILE A 54 17.42 5.82 0.37
CA ILE A 54 16.95 4.57 0.94
C ILE A 54 18.12 3.63 1.27
N SER A 55 18.12 3.08 2.49
CA SER A 55 19.03 2.00 2.87
C SER A 55 18.56 0.65 2.34
N ASP A 56 19.49 -0.25 2.01
CA ASP A 56 19.16 -1.60 1.54
C ASP A 56 18.28 -2.37 2.53
N GLY A 57 18.48 -2.14 3.84
CA GLY A 57 17.66 -2.73 4.89
C GLY A 57 16.20 -2.29 4.82
N LEU A 58 15.94 -0.98 4.66
CA LEU A 58 14.58 -0.46 4.52
C LEU A 58 13.95 -0.92 3.20
N LYS A 59 14.72 -0.93 2.12
CA LYS A 59 14.26 -1.40 0.81
C LYS A 59 13.78 -2.85 0.87
N ARG A 60 14.56 -3.72 1.50
CA ARG A 60 14.19 -5.13 1.72
C ARG A 60 12.90 -5.25 2.54
N GLN A 61 12.77 -4.52 3.65
CA GLN A 61 11.55 -4.55 4.47
C GLN A 61 10.30 -4.13 3.70
N ILE A 62 10.40 -3.12 2.83
CA ILE A 62 9.29 -2.68 1.98
C ILE A 62 8.89 -3.78 0.99
N PHE A 63 9.87 -4.48 0.41
CA PHE A 63 9.63 -5.57 -0.55
C PHE A 63 8.99 -6.77 0.14
N GLU A 64 9.56 -7.21 1.26
CA GLU A 64 9.01 -8.32 2.06
C GLU A 64 7.59 -8.03 2.55
N ALA A 65 7.29 -6.77 2.92
CA ALA A 65 5.94 -6.38 3.32
C ALA A 65 4.93 -6.49 2.17
N PHE A 66 5.31 -6.14 0.95
CA PHE A 66 4.47 -6.33 -0.24
C PHE A 66 4.22 -7.81 -0.50
N ASP A 67 5.29 -8.60 -0.57
CA ASP A 67 5.21 -10.02 -0.91
C ASP A 67 4.38 -10.79 0.13
N THR A 68 4.63 -10.54 1.41
CA THR A 68 3.86 -11.12 2.53
C THR A 68 2.38 -10.77 2.45
N HIS A 69 2.04 -9.55 2.05
CA HIS A 69 0.64 -9.13 1.88
C HIS A 69 -0.04 -9.88 0.75
N CYS A 70 0.60 -9.95 -0.42
CA CYS A 70 0.04 -10.68 -1.57
C CYS A 70 -0.12 -12.17 -1.27
N GLU A 71 0.88 -12.80 -0.65
CA GLU A 71 0.79 -14.20 -0.24
C GLU A 71 -0.30 -14.43 0.83
N GLY A 72 -0.38 -13.56 1.82
CA GLY A 72 -1.37 -13.66 2.90
C GLY A 72 -2.79 -13.55 2.37
N ALA A 73 -3.05 -12.59 1.48
CA ALA A 73 -4.35 -12.42 0.85
C ALA A 73 -4.74 -13.64 0.00
N ALA A 74 -3.80 -14.20 -0.77
CA ALA A 74 -4.02 -15.41 -1.56
C ALA A 74 -4.33 -16.63 -0.68
N LYS A 75 -3.56 -16.84 0.40
CA LYS A 75 -3.77 -17.96 1.35
C LYS A 75 -5.09 -17.84 2.11
N ALA A 76 -5.49 -16.61 2.47
CA ALA A 76 -6.73 -16.35 3.20
C ALA A 76 -7.99 -16.29 2.30
N ASN A 77 -7.82 -16.39 0.97
CA ASN A 77 -8.88 -16.14 -0.02
C ASN A 77 -9.60 -14.80 0.23
N GLN A 78 -8.83 -13.79 0.63
CA GLN A 78 -9.31 -12.43 0.93
C GLN A 78 -9.01 -11.49 -0.24
N PRO A 79 -9.83 -10.44 -0.44
CA PRO A 79 -9.53 -9.43 -1.43
C PRO A 79 -8.20 -8.73 -1.10
N ALA A 80 -7.21 -8.90 -1.97
CA ALA A 80 -5.91 -8.25 -1.81
C ALA A 80 -6.01 -6.77 -2.17
N LEU A 81 -5.37 -5.89 -1.40
CA LEU A 81 -5.22 -4.48 -1.79
C LEU A 81 -4.22 -4.27 -2.94
N LEU A 82 -3.27 -5.19 -3.06
CA LEU A 82 -2.08 -5.07 -3.90
C LEU A 82 -1.91 -6.34 -4.73
N TYR A 83 -1.41 -6.19 -5.94
CA TYR A 83 -1.11 -7.31 -6.82
C TYR A 83 0.04 -7.01 -7.78
N LEU A 84 0.55 -8.08 -8.41
CA LEU A 84 1.54 -8.02 -9.47
C LEU A 84 0.83 -8.09 -10.83
N PRO A 85 0.72 -6.98 -11.59
CA PRO A 85 -0.02 -6.95 -12.86
C PRO A 85 0.57 -7.84 -13.95
N PHE A 86 1.86 -8.17 -13.86
CA PHE A 86 2.55 -9.03 -14.81
C PHE A 86 2.95 -10.39 -14.21
N GLY A 87 2.38 -10.75 -13.06
CA GLY A 87 2.67 -12.01 -12.37
C GLY A 87 3.97 -12.01 -11.56
N GLU A 88 4.38 -13.20 -11.15
CA GLU A 88 5.53 -13.43 -10.27
C GLU A 88 6.83 -12.84 -10.84
N GLY A 89 7.67 -12.27 -9.96
CA GLY A 89 8.92 -11.62 -10.37
C GLY A 89 8.73 -10.22 -10.99
N SER A 90 7.49 -9.77 -11.23
CA SER A 90 7.24 -8.40 -11.70
C SER A 90 7.79 -7.36 -10.72
N HIS A 91 8.53 -6.41 -11.26
CA HIS A 91 8.95 -5.24 -10.50
C HIS A 91 7.89 -4.12 -10.47
N ARG A 92 6.80 -4.27 -11.24
CA ARG A 92 5.66 -3.37 -11.18
C ARG A 92 4.69 -3.85 -10.13
N TRP A 93 4.27 -2.94 -9.27
CA TRP A 93 3.26 -3.13 -8.23
C TRP A 93 2.04 -2.29 -8.57
N SER A 94 0.86 -2.80 -8.24
CA SER A 94 -0.40 -2.11 -8.50
C SER A 94 -1.41 -2.33 -7.38
N LEU A 95 -2.31 -1.37 -7.21
CA LEU A 95 -3.56 -1.53 -6.46
C LEU A 95 -4.53 -2.37 -7.27
N THR A 96 -5.21 -3.33 -6.65
CA THR A 96 -6.34 -4.01 -7.32
C THR A 96 -7.42 -2.99 -7.71
N PRO A 97 -8.17 -3.22 -8.81
CA PRO A 97 -9.26 -2.32 -9.22
C PRO A 97 -10.26 -2.02 -8.10
N GLU A 98 -10.58 -3.02 -7.27
CA GLU A 98 -11.50 -2.90 -6.15
C GLU A 98 -10.94 -1.97 -5.07
N ALA A 99 -9.67 -2.17 -4.68
CA ALA A 99 -8.98 -1.30 -3.72
C ALA A 99 -8.86 0.14 -4.24
N GLN A 100 -8.51 0.32 -5.51
CA GLN A 100 -8.41 1.65 -6.12
C GLN A 100 -9.77 2.35 -6.12
N SER A 101 -10.83 1.67 -6.58
CA SER A 101 -12.19 2.22 -6.59
C SER A 101 -12.66 2.60 -5.19
N PHE A 102 -12.38 1.76 -4.20
CA PHE A 102 -12.72 2.00 -2.80
C PHE A 102 -11.99 3.23 -2.23
N LEU A 103 -10.69 3.38 -2.54
CA LEU A 103 -9.87 4.49 -2.06
C LEU A 103 -10.23 5.82 -2.75
N GLU A 104 -10.60 5.78 -4.03
CA GLU A 104 -11.04 6.96 -4.80
C GLU A 104 -12.42 7.48 -4.36
N GLN A 105 -13.33 6.59 -3.93
CA GLN A 105 -14.66 6.96 -3.45
C GLN A 105 -14.66 7.65 -2.06
N GLY A 106 -13.52 7.66 -1.36
CA GLY A 106 -13.36 8.37 -0.10
C GLY A 106 -14.22 7.82 1.07
N PRO A 107 -14.19 8.46 2.25
CA PRO A 107 -14.76 7.93 3.50
C PRO A 107 -16.28 7.67 3.49
N SER A 108 -16.99 8.09 2.46
CA SER A 108 -18.44 7.88 2.32
C SER A 108 -18.79 6.39 2.28
N PHE A 109 -17.88 5.51 1.82
CA PHE A 109 -18.12 4.07 1.76
C PHE A 109 -17.72 3.32 3.06
N LEU A 110 -16.76 3.82 3.83
CA LEU A 110 -16.37 3.23 5.13
C LEU A 110 -17.48 3.32 6.20
N THR A 111 -18.42 4.25 6.04
CA THR A 111 -19.63 4.34 6.87
C THR A 111 -20.66 3.25 6.53
N ALA A 112 -20.62 2.70 5.31
CA ALA A 112 -21.60 1.72 4.84
C ALA A 112 -21.28 0.27 5.23
N LEU A 113 -20.02 -0.04 5.55
CA LEU A 113 -19.59 -1.36 6.03
C LEU A 113 -19.58 -1.49 7.56
N SER A 114 -20.04 -0.45 8.27
CA SER A 114 -20.21 -0.45 9.74
C SER A 114 -21.67 -0.66 10.17
N ARG A 115 -22.53 -1.21 9.31
CA ARG A 115 -23.91 -1.58 9.62
C ARG A 115 -24.11 -3.07 9.57
#